data_AF-A0A644YAE2-F1
#
_entry.id   AF-A0A644YAE2-F1
#
_cell.length_a   1.000
_cell.length_b   1.000
_cell.length_c   1.000
_cell.angle_alpha   90.00
_cell.angle_beta   90.00
_cell.angle_gamma   90.00
#
_symmetry.space_group_name_H-M   'P 1'
#
loop_
_entity.id
_entity.type
_entity.pdbx_description
1 polymer ?
#
loop_
_entity_poly.entity_id
_entity_poly.type
_entity_poly.pdbx_seq_one_letter_code
_entity_poly.pdbx_strand_id
1 'polypeptide(L)'
;MEAAKVLRNLALKDFPGVEAEKLYWPLSVIRLRSEDRDEVAAAAGAIMEEWQNYSDPQADILAESAGMRHNAVTLIARRAREAYELDVVLRNNRTTEAFPDGIFHPHPDVQHIKKENIGLIEVLGLAILPPRLETELSEVADYLLGKTAAVASCHREWAEELKQQGPFEEESVMEMIHEAVGEKFLRVIEDAGVYKQTPEGQAGFDRFLSTLENQK
;
A
#
# COMPACT_ATOMS: atom_id res chain seq x y z
N MET A 1 -1.05 -8.62 -5.97
CA MET A 1 -2.03 -7.71 -6.61
C MET A 1 -2.77 -8.33 -7.81
N GLU A 2 -2.14 -9.17 -8.64
CA GLU A 2 -2.79 -9.75 -9.84
C GLU A 2 -4.12 -10.46 -9.54
N ALA A 3 -4.15 -11.33 -8.52
CA ALA A 3 -5.34 -12.04 -8.07
C ALA A 3 -6.24 -11.24 -7.10
N ALA A 4 -6.06 -9.90 -7.01
CA ALA A 4 -6.88 -9.08 -6.12
C ALA A 4 -8.36 -9.15 -6.52
N LYS A 5 -9.23 -9.24 -5.52
CA LYS A 5 -10.67 -9.24 -5.72
C LYS A 5 -11.12 -7.90 -6.31
N VAL A 6 -11.98 -7.93 -7.32
CA VAL A 6 -12.65 -6.73 -7.84
C VAL A 6 -13.76 -6.33 -6.89
N LEU A 7 -13.75 -5.07 -6.45
CA LEU A 7 -14.80 -4.50 -5.61
C LEU A 7 -15.93 -3.92 -6.45
N ARG A 8 -15.59 -3.24 -7.55
CA ARG A 8 -16.53 -2.51 -8.38
C ARG A 8 -15.95 -2.26 -9.77
N ASN A 9 -16.80 -2.34 -10.79
CA ASN A 9 -16.50 -1.88 -12.15
C ASN A 9 -16.83 -0.40 -12.32
N LEU A 10 -16.06 0.29 -13.16
CA LEU A 10 -16.15 1.71 -13.47
C LEU A 10 -16.45 1.89 -14.96
N ALA A 11 -17.26 2.88 -15.29
CA ALA A 11 -17.56 3.25 -16.66
C ALA A 11 -16.81 4.54 -17.04
N LEU A 12 -15.68 4.41 -17.73
CA LEU A 12 -14.94 5.54 -18.28
C LEU A 12 -15.56 5.93 -19.63
N LYS A 13 -16.37 6.99 -19.65
CA LYS A 13 -17.16 7.37 -20.84
C LYS A 13 -16.31 7.64 -22.09
N ASP A 14 -15.14 8.24 -21.89
CA ASP A 14 -14.20 8.56 -22.97
C ASP A 14 -13.36 7.35 -23.42
N PHE A 15 -13.42 6.24 -22.67
CA PHE A 15 -12.66 5.00 -22.92
C PHE A 15 -13.58 3.76 -22.85
N PRO A 16 -14.62 3.66 -23.71
CA PRO A 16 -15.60 2.57 -23.63
C PRO A 16 -15.01 1.18 -23.94
N GLY A 17 -13.84 1.11 -24.57
CA GLY A 17 -13.11 -0.13 -24.84
C GLY A 17 -12.21 -0.60 -23.69
N VAL A 18 -12.10 0.18 -22.60
CA VAL A 18 -11.26 -0.14 -21.45
C VAL A 18 -12.11 -0.60 -20.28
N GLU A 19 -11.89 -1.84 -19.83
CA GLU A 19 -12.41 -2.32 -18.55
C GLU A 19 -11.66 -1.59 -17.43
N ALA A 20 -12.40 -0.95 -16.52
CA ALA A 20 -11.84 -0.27 -15.36
C ALA A 20 -12.43 -0.83 -14.05
N GLU A 21 -11.56 -1.21 -13.12
CA GLU A 21 -11.93 -1.95 -11.90
C GLU A 21 -11.30 -1.32 -10.65
N LYS A 22 -12.11 -1.10 -9.62
CA LYS A 22 -11.64 -0.80 -8.25
C LYS A 22 -11.25 -2.12 -7.58
N LEU A 23 -10.00 -2.25 -7.12
CA LEU A 23 -9.52 -3.47 -6.48
C LEU A 23 -9.63 -3.46 -4.96
N TYR A 24 -9.84 -4.64 -4.38
CA TYR A 24 -9.64 -4.90 -2.96
C TYR A 24 -8.15 -5.12 -2.70
N TRP A 25 -7.47 -4.06 -2.31
CA TRP A 25 -6.03 -4.04 -2.08
C TRP A 25 -5.71 -3.04 -0.96
N PRO A 26 -4.65 -3.24 -0.14
CA PRO A 26 -4.32 -2.29 0.93
C PRO A 26 -4.04 -0.87 0.43
N LEU A 27 -3.57 -0.74 -0.82
CA LEU A 27 -3.44 0.52 -1.54
C LEU A 27 -4.67 0.82 -2.39
N SER A 28 -4.87 2.08 -2.74
CA SER A 28 -5.96 2.51 -3.62
C SER A 28 -5.58 2.27 -5.08
N VAL A 29 -6.16 1.23 -5.69
CA VAL A 29 -5.79 0.77 -7.03
C VAL A 29 -6.97 0.77 -7.98
N ILE A 30 -6.75 1.32 -9.17
CA ILE A 30 -7.64 1.23 -10.33
C ILE A 30 -6.94 0.35 -11.37
N ARG A 31 -7.54 -0.78 -11.72
CA ARG A 31 -7.04 -1.65 -12.78
C ARG A 31 -7.70 -1.30 -14.09
N LEU A 32 -6.91 -1.20 -15.15
CA LEU A 32 -7.36 -0.98 -16.51
C LEU A 32 -7.01 -2.19 -17.38
N ARG A 33 -7.90 -2.62 -18.25
CA ARG A 33 -7.67 -3.73 -19.17
C ARG A 33 -8.30 -3.48 -20.55
N SER A 34 -7.53 -3.70 -21.61
CA SER A 34 -8.01 -3.76 -23.01
C SER A 34 -7.00 -4.53 -23.87
N GLU A 35 -7.43 -5.05 -25.02
CA GLU A 35 -6.51 -5.58 -26.04
C GLU A 35 -5.73 -4.45 -26.76
N ASP A 36 -6.24 -3.22 -26.70
CA ASP A 36 -5.56 -2.03 -27.23
C ASP A 36 -4.69 -1.36 -26.17
N ARG A 37 -3.38 -1.41 -26.38
CA ARG A 37 -2.38 -0.81 -25.48
C ARG A 37 -2.52 0.71 -25.39
N ASP A 38 -2.83 1.36 -26.51
CA ASP A 38 -2.83 2.82 -26.60
C ASP A 38 -4.09 3.38 -25.92
N GLU A 39 -5.23 2.66 -25.95
CA GLU A 39 -6.41 2.98 -25.13
C GLU A 39 -6.13 2.85 -23.63
N VAL A 40 -5.46 1.76 -23.18
CA VAL A 40 -5.09 1.59 -21.76
C VAL A 40 -4.17 2.72 -21.29
N ALA A 41 -3.19 3.09 -22.12
CA ALA A 41 -2.27 4.18 -21.80
C ALA A 41 -2.98 5.54 -21.71
N ALA A 42 -3.91 5.81 -22.63
CA ALA A 42 -4.70 7.04 -22.63
C ALA A 42 -5.61 7.14 -21.40
N ALA A 43 -6.32 6.05 -21.05
CA ALA A 43 -7.17 5.99 -19.85
C ALA A 43 -6.36 6.19 -18.56
N ALA A 44 -5.19 5.57 -18.45
CA ALA A 44 -4.29 5.78 -17.31
C ALA A 44 -3.76 7.22 -17.24
N GLY A 45 -3.48 7.83 -18.39
CA GLY A 45 -3.09 9.24 -18.49
C GLY A 45 -4.17 10.17 -17.95
N ALA A 46 -5.43 9.95 -18.34
CA ALA A 46 -6.57 10.73 -17.86
C ALA A 46 -6.78 10.58 -16.33
N ILE A 47 -6.69 9.35 -15.80
CA ILE A 47 -6.77 9.11 -14.35
C ILE A 47 -5.63 9.80 -13.60
N MET A 48 -4.41 9.73 -14.13
CA MET A 48 -3.25 10.38 -13.54
C MET A 48 -3.42 11.91 -13.51
N GLU A 49 -3.88 12.51 -14.60
CA GLU A 49 -4.11 13.95 -14.69
C GLU A 49 -5.20 14.42 -13.73
N GLU A 50 -6.33 13.70 -13.67
CA GLU A 50 -7.40 13.99 -12.70
C GLU A 50 -6.86 13.88 -11.27
N TRP A 51 -6.18 12.77 -10.94
CA TRP A 51 -5.60 12.57 -9.60
C TRP A 51 -4.61 13.67 -9.23
N GLN A 52 -3.72 14.09 -10.14
CA GLN A 52 -2.74 15.14 -9.87
C GLN A 52 -3.35 16.48 -9.46
N ASN A 53 -4.61 16.74 -9.82
CA ASN A 53 -5.33 17.97 -9.49
C ASN A 53 -6.41 17.78 -8.42
N TYR A 54 -6.71 16.53 -8.05
CA TYR A 54 -7.79 16.19 -7.13
C TYR A 54 -7.40 16.37 -5.66
N SER A 55 -8.29 16.98 -4.87
CA SER A 55 -8.14 17.07 -3.41
C SER A 55 -9.38 16.54 -2.71
N ASP A 56 -9.16 15.80 -1.62
CA ASP A 56 -10.20 15.33 -0.72
C ASP A 56 -9.75 15.57 0.74
N PRO A 57 -10.02 16.77 1.29
CA PRO A 57 -9.64 17.10 2.65
C PRO A 57 -10.24 16.19 3.72
N GLN A 58 -11.35 15.47 3.43
CA GLN A 58 -11.93 14.51 4.38
C GLN A 58 -11.07 13.26 4.54
N ALA A 59 -10.20 12.98 3.56
CA ALA A 59 -9.26 11.87 3.56
C ALA A 59 -7.80 12.37 3.66
N ASP A 60 -7.57 13.59 4.12
CA ASP A 60 -6.25 14.24 4.24
C ASP A 60 -5.46 14.39 2.92
N ILE A 61 -6.15 14.25 1.78
CA ILE A 61 -5.56 14.36 0.45
C ILE A 61 -5.67 15.82 -0.03
N LEU A 62 -4.53 16.43 -0.29
CA LEU A 62 -4.43 17.70 -1.02
C LEU A 62 -3.53 17.49 -2.23
N ALA A 63 -3.96 17.97 -3.40
CA ALA A 63 -3.17 17.93 -4.62
C ALA A 63 -1.90 18.79 -4.51
N GLU A 64 -2.01 19.96 -3.88
CA GLU A 64 -0.94 20.92 -3.70
C GLU A 64 -1.08 21.66 -2.36
N SER A 65 0.05 21.97 -1.71
CA SER A 65 0.08 22.97 -0.64
C SER A 65 1.43 23.70 -0.64
N ALA A 66 1.40 25.01 -0.39
CA ALA A 66 2.61 25.85 -0.38
C ALA A 66 3.45 25.75 -1.67
N GLY A 67 2.79 25.60 -2.83
CA GLY A 67 3.44 25.47 -4.14
C GLY A 67 4.05 24.08 -4.41
N MET A 68 3.90 23.11 -3.50
CA MET A 68 4.39 21.74 -3.67
C MET A 68 3.23 20.80 -4.01
N ARG A 69 3.35 20.09 -5.13
CA ARG A 69 2.42 19.03 -5.54
C ARG A 69 2.68 17.75 -4.74
N HIS A 70 1.61 17.10 -4.29
CA HIS A 70 1.69 15.90 -3.45
C HIS A 70 1.21 14.64 -4.14
N ASN A 71 0.22 14.75 -5.03
CA ASN A 71 -0.37 13.59 -5.69
C ASN A 71 0.57 13.02 -6.75
N ALA A 72 0.71 11.71 -6.74
CA ALA A 72 1.46 10.93 -7.73
C ALA A 72 0.74 9.61 -7.98
N VAL A 73 1.22 8.86 -8.97
CA VAL A 73 0.75 7.50 -9.24
C VAL A 73 1.93 6.54 -9.36
N THR A 74 1.71 5.28 -9.02
CA THR A 74 2.58 4.17 -9.41
C THR A 74 1.84 3.35 -10.46
N LEU A 75 2.46 3.18 -11.62
CA LEU A 75 1.89 2.41 -12.74
C LEU A 75 2.55 1.04 -12.81
N ILE A 76 1.74 -0.02 -12.83
CA ILE A 76 2.21 -1.39 -12.96
C ILE A 76 1.58 -2.01 -14.20
N ALA A 77 2.38 -2.08 -15.27
CA ALA A 77 1.98 -2.65 -16.54
C ALA A 77 2.30 -4.15 -16.58
N ARG A 78 1.39 -4.93 -17.16
CA ARG A 78 1.65 -6.33 -17.51
C ARG A 78 0.82 -6.78 -18.70
N ARG A 79 1.20 -7.93 -19.26
CA ARG A 79 0.44 -8.64 -20.30
C ARG A 79 -0.32 -9.79 -19.64
N ALA A 80 -1.65 -9.74 -19.68
CA ALA A 80 -2.52 -10.77 -19.15
C ALA A 80 -3.20 -11.50 -20.32
N ARG A 81 -2.60 -12.61 -20.78
CA ARG A 81 -3.00 -13.31 -22.01
C ARG A 81 -3.01 -12.36 -23.21
N GLU A 82 -4.19 -12.13 -23.79
CA GLU A 82 -4.40 -11.26 -24.95
C GLU A 82 -4.72 -9.79 -24.59
N ALA A 83 -4.81 -9.45 -23.30
CA ALA A 83 -5.07 -8.09 -22.85
C ALA A 83 -3.83 -7.41 -22.24
N TYR A 84 -3.71 -6.11 -22.46
CA TYR A 84 -2.83 -5.23 -21.69
C TYR A 84 -3.54 -4.85 -20.40
N GLU A 85 -2.85 -5.00 -19.27
CA GLU A 85 -3.36 -4.62 -17.96
C GLU A 85 -2.44 -3.56 -17.34
N LEU A 86 -3.04 -2.51 -16.79
CA LEU A 86 -2.32 -1.44 -16.12
C LEU A 86 -3.01 -1.11 -14.80
N ASP A 87 -2.32 -1.40 -13.70
CA ASP A 87 -2.77 -0.98 -12.37
C ASP A 87 -2.24 0.43 -12.09
N VAL A 88 -3.16 1.36 -11.89
CA VAL A 88 -2.91 2.73 -11.46
C VAL A 88 -3.09 2.80 -9.94
N VAL A 89 -1.98 2.92 -9.22
CA VAL A 89 -1.96 2.99 -7.77
C VAL A 89 -1.82 4.44 -7.34
N LEU A 90 -2.82 4.95 -6.63
CA LEU A 90 -2.88 6.34 -6.19
C LEU A 90 -1.92 6.58 -5.01
N ARG A 91 -1.15 7.67 -5.08
CA ARG A 91 -0.18 8.07 -4.06
C ARG A 91 -0.38 9.53 -3.69
N ASN A 92 -0.01 9.87 -2.46
CA ASN A 92 0.09 11.25 -1.99
C ASN A 92 1.30 11.35 -1.05
N ASN A 93 2.20 12.30 -1.32
CA ASN A 93 3.46 12.47 -0.59
C ASN A 93 3.40 13.56 0.49
N ARG A 94 2.19 13.99 0.88
CA ARG A 94 2.02 15.07 1.84
C ARG A 94 2.52 14.65 3.22
N THR A 95 3.23 15.57 3.87
CA THR A 95 3.71 15.45 5.25
C THR A 95 2.97 16.44 6.15
N THR A 96 3.04 16.22 7.45
CA THR A 96 2.59 17.17 8.48
C THR A 96 3.58 17.20 9.64
N GLU A 97 3.42 18.13 10.59
CA GLU A 97 4.23 18.11 11.82
C GLU A 97 4.05 16.80 12.61
N ALA A 98 2.85 16.22 12.60
CA ALA A 98 2.58 14.94 13.24
C ALA A 98 3.17 13.75 12.47
N PHE A 99 3.23 13.85 11.14
CA PHE A 99 3.75 12.81 10.24
C PHE A 99 4.84 13.39 9.33
N PRO A 100 6.06 13.61 9.85
CA PRO A 100 7.15 14.21 9.08
C PRO A 100 7.65 13.30 7.95
N ASP A 101 7.53 11.97 8.12
CA ASP A 101 7.88 10.98 7.11
C ASP A 101 6.77 10.81 6.03
N GLY A 102 5.58 11.39 6.26
CA GLY A 102 4.43 11.32 5.34
C GLY A 102 3.16 10.83 6.01
N ILE A 103 2.01 11.42 5.66
CA ILE A 103 0.69 10.97 6.14
C ILE A 103 0.42 9.55 5.62
N PHE A 104 0.81 9.28 4.37
CA PHE A 104 0.64 8.00 3.67
C PHE A 104 1.97 7.25 3.54
N HIS A 105 2.64 7.08 4.68
CA HIS A 105 3.93 6.40 4.83
C HIS A 105 3.90 5.52 6.09
N PRO A 106 4.71 4.46 6.22
CA PRO A 106 4.76 3.65 7.44
C PRO A 106 4.89 4.47 8.73
N HIS A 107 3.97 4.24 9.66
CA HIS A 107 3.90 4.96 10.93
C HIS A 107 4.86 4.37 11.98
N PRO A 108 5.19 5.12 13.06
CA PRO A 108 6.26 4.75 13.98
C PRO A 108 6.16 3.35 14.59
N ASP A 109 4.95 2.81 14.77
CA ASP A 109 4.69 1.49 15.34
C ASP A 109 5.15 0.32 14.44
N VAL A 110 5.37 0.57 13.15
CA VAL A 110 5.82 -0.46 12.18
C VAL A 110 7.19 -0.14 11.55
N GLN A 111 7.74 1.05 11.78
CA GLN A 111 9.03 1.48 11.24
C GLN A 111 10.22 0.61 11.67
N HIS A 112 10.09 -0.14 12.77
CA HIS A 112 11.11 -1.11 13.19
C HIS A 112 11.29 -2.24 12.16
N ILE A 113 10.22 -2.63 11.45
CA ILE A 113 10.27 -3.57 10.32
C ILE A 113 10.60 -2.84 9.02
N LYS A 114 9.82 -1.82 8.67
CA LYS A 114 9.97 -1.12 7.38
C LYS A 114 9.75 0.37 7.56
N LYS A 115 10.85 1.13 7.46
CA LYS A 115 10.81 2.60 7.51
C LYS A 115 10.96 3.24 6.12
N GLU A 116 11.58 2.56 5.17
CA GLU A 116 11.81 3.12 3.84
C GLU A 116 10.52 3.22 3.03
N ASN A 117 10.56 4.02 1.97
CA ASN A 117 9.42 4.22 1.07
C ASN A 117 8.91 2.91 0.48
N ILE A 118 7.60 2.84 0.24
CA ILE A 118 6.93 1.71 -0.41
C ILE A 118 7.23 1.75 -1.92
N GLY A 119 8.08 0.85 -2.37
CA GLY A 119 8.49 0.71 -3.76
C GLY A 119 7.55 -0.17 -4.58
N LEU A 120 7.98 -0.49 -5.82
CA LEU A 120 7.17 -1.26 -6.78
C LEU A 120 6.84 -2.67 -6.28
N ILE A 121 7.77 -3.31 -5.57
CA ILE A 121 7.63 -4.68 -5.10
C ILE A 121 6.62 -4.75 -3.95
N GLU A 122 6.67 -3.76 -3.05
CA GLU A 122 5.72 -3.63 -1.94
C GLU A 122 4.31 -3.30 -2.42
N VAL A 123 4.19 -2.47 -3.46
CA VAL A 123 2.89 -2.22 -4.12
C VAL A 123 2.26 -3.51 -4.64
N LEU A 124 3.06 -4.44 -5.16
CA LEU A 124 2.60 -5.75 -5.65
C LEU A 124 2.16 -6.70 -4.52
N GLY A 125 2.46 -6.36 -3.25
CA GLY A 125 2.17 -7.15 -2.06
C GLY A 125 3.28 -8.11 -1.70
N LEU A 126 4.48 -7.87 -2.22
CA LEU A 126 5.69 -8.62 -1.91
C LEU A 126 6.55 -7.79 -0.96
N ALA A 127 7.34 -8.42 -0.09
CA ALA A 127 8.19 -7.71 0.85
C ALA A 127 9.66 -7.77 0.43
N ILE A 128 10.32 -6.61 0.36
CA ILE A 128 11.78 -6.52 0.44
C ILE A 128 12.14 -5.91 1.79
N LEU A 129 12.59 -6.80 2.68
CA LEU A 129 12.97 -6.46 4.02
C LEU A 129 14.40 -5.88 4.05
N PRO A 130 14.69 -4.89 4.92
CA PRO A 130 16.05 -4.42 5.15
C PRO A 130 16.99 -5.57 5.53
N PRO A 131 18.22 -5.66 4.99
CA PRO A 131 19.16 -6.74 5.33
C PRO A 131 19.44 -6.88 6.83
N ARG A 132 19.36 -5.77 7.59
CA ARG A 132 19.49 -5.77 9.06
C ARG A 132 18.49 -6.70 9.76
N LEU A 133 17.29 -6.86 9.19
CA LEU A 133 16.23 -7.66 9.81
C LEU A 133 16.60 -9.13 9.91
N GLU A 134 17.48 -9.66 9.05
CA GLU A 134 17.91 -11.05 9.17
C GLU A 134 18.54 -11.32 10.54
N THR A 135 19.44 -10.45 10.98
CA THR A 135 20.08 -10.56 12.31
C THR A 135 19.11 -10.18 13.42
N GLU A 136 18.37 -9.09 13.26
CA GLU A 136 17.46 -8.59 14.29
C GLU A 136 16.31 -9.57 14.60
N LEU A 137 15.78 -10.27 13.59
CA LEU A 137 14.73 -11.28 13.79
C LEU A 137 15.27 -12.54 14.48
N SER A 138 16.54 -12.90 14.25
CA SER A 138 17.21 -13.96 15.02
C SER A 138 17.34 -13.58 16.49
N GLU A 139 17.65 -12.32 16.81
CA GLU A 139 17.68 -11.83 18.20
C GLU A 139 16.30 -11.88 18.85
N VAL A 140 15.25 -11.54 18.12
CA VAL A 140 13.86 -11.70 18.58
C VAL A 140 13.56 -13.17 18.86
N ALA A 141 13.95 -14.10 17.99
CA ALA A 141 13.75 -15.54 18.22
C ALA A 141 14.44 -16.02 19.50
N ASP A 142 15.70 -15.65 19.72
CA ASP A 142 16.43 -16.01 20.94
C ASP A 142 15.79 -15.40 22.20
N TYR A 143 15.25 -14.18 22.09
CA TYR A 143 14.51 -13.53 23.18
C TYR A 143 13.22 -14.29 23.53
N LEU A 144 12.47 -14.72 22.51
CA LEU A 144 11.21 -15.46 22.66
C LEU A 144 11.44 -16.87 23.25
N LEU A 145 12.52 -17.53 22.85
CA LEU A 145 12.94 -18.83 23.41
C LEU A 145 13.57 -18.73 24.81
N GLY A 146 13.76 -17.51 25.33
CA GLY A 146 14.40 -17.28 26.64
C GLY A 146 15.91 -17.57 26.66
N LYS A 147 16.56 -17.69 25.50
CA LYS A 147 18.01 -17.85 25.38
C LYS A 147 18.77 -16.57 25.75
N THR A 148 18.12 -15.42 25.61
CA THR A 148 18.63 -14.09 25.98
C THR A 148 17.54 -13.22 26.59
N ALA A 149 17.93 -12.25 27.43
CA ALA A 149 17.05 -11.19 27.92
C ALA A 149 17.16 -9.89 27.10
N ALA A 150 18.11 -9.84 26.16
CA ALA A 150 18.41 -8.69 25.33
C ALA A 150 17.82 -8.86 23.92
N VAL A 151 17.26 -7.78 23.40
CA VAL A 151 16.79 -7.62 22.03
C VAL A 151 16.98 -6.15 21.67
N ALA A 152 17.22 -5.82 20.40
CA ALA A 152 17.35 -4.44 19.96
C ALA A 152 16.17 -3.57 20.46
N SER A 153 16.46 -2.35 20.92
CA SER A 153 15.48 -1.50 21.60
C SER A 153 14.26 -1.18 20.74
N CYS A 154 14.44 -1.08 19.42
CA CYS A 154 13.36 -0.86 18.46
C CYS A 154 12.38 -2.04 18.34
N HIS A 155 12.80 -3.25 18.71
CA HIS A 155 11.96 -4.46 18.68
C HIS A 155 11.43 -4.84 20.05
N ARG A 156 11.84 -4.16 21.13
CA ARG A 156 11.53 -4.56 22.51
C ARG A 156 10.03 -4.68 22.75
N GLU A 157 9.27 -3.65 22.43
CA GLU A 157 7.82 -3.62 22.65
C GLU A 157 7.14 -4.75 21.86
N TRP A 158 7.43 -4.86 20.57
CA TRP A 158 6.91 -5.92 19.72
C TRP A 158 7.31 -7.33 20.19
N ALA A 159 8.54 -7.53 20.65
CA ALA A 159 8.99 -8.82 21.18
C ALA A 159 8.27 -9.19 22.49
N GLU A 160 7.96 -8.22 23.36
CA GLU A 160 7.13 -8.46 24.56
C GLU A 160 5.67 -8.78 24.19
N GLU A 161 5.11 -8.14 23.15
CA GLU A 161 3.78 -8.47 22.62
C GLU A 161 3.75 -9.91 22.09
N LEU A 162 4.74 -10.29 21.27
CA LEU A 162 4.87 -11.65 20.76
C LEU A 162 4.98 -12.64 21.92
N LYS A 163 5.81 -12.34 22.93
CA LYS A 163 6.04 -13.24 24.07
C LYS A 163 4.78 -13.64 24.84
N GLN A 164 3.73 -12.83 24.78
CA GLN A 164 2.44 -13.13 25.41
C GLN A 164 1.64 -14.22 24.68
N GLN A 165 1.99 -14.56 23.45
CA GLN A 165 1.28 -15.53 22.62
C GLN A 165 1.56 -16.99 22.99
N GLY A 166 2.53 -17.24 23.88
CA GLY A 166 2.75 -18.56 24.47
C GLY A 166 4.22 -18.93 24.57
N PRO A 167 4.52 -20.12 25.10
CA PRO A 167 5.86 -20.67 24.94
C PRO A 167 6.12 -20.97 23.46
N PHE A 168 7.34 -20.71 23.00
CA PHE A 168 7.77 -20.98 21.63
C PHE A 168 8.67 -22.21 21.59
N GLU A 169 8.60 -22.94 20.48
CA GLU A 169 9.48 -24.06 20.19
C GLU A 169 10.54 -23.62 19.18
N GLU A 170 11.75 -24.17 19.29
CA GLU A 170 12.89 -23.77 18.46
C GLU A 170 12.64 -24.07 16.98
N GLU A 171 11.89 -25.12 16.69
CA GLU A 171 11.56 -25.58 15.34
C GLU A 171 10.54 -24.68 14.63
N SER A 172 9.71 -23.92 15.37
CA SER A 172 8.57 -23.16 14.82
C SER A 172 8.65 -21.65 15.05
N VAL A 173 9.51 -21.17 15.96
CA VAL A 173 9.58 -19.74 16.31
C VAL A 173 9.84 -18.84 15.10
N MET A 174 10.68 -19.26 14.15
CA MET A 174 11.00 -18.45 12.97
C MET A 174 9.82 -18.35 11.99
N GLU A 175 9.02 -19.41 11.86
CA GLU A 175 7.81 -19.38 11.03
C GLU A 175 6.80 -18.39 11.60
N MET A 176 6.56 -18.45 12.92
CA MET A 176 5.70 -17.49 13.61
C MET A 176 6.22 -16.06 13.49
N ILE A 177 7.54 -15.83 13.64
CA ILE A 177 8.13 -14.51 13.44
C ILE A 177 7.88 -14.02 12.01
N HIS A 178 8.03 -14.87 10.99
CA HIS A 178 7.74 -14.48 9.61
C HIS A 178 6.26 -14.12 9.40
N GLU A 179 5.34 -14.84 10.02
CA GLU A 179 3.90 -14.50 10.01
C GLU A 179 3.68 -13.12 10.65
N ALA A 180 4.22 -12.88 11.84
CA ALA A 180 4.11 -11.61 12.55
C ALA A 180 4.76 -10.44 11.80
N VAL A 181 5.88 -10.68 11.12
CA VAL A 181 6.50 -9.71 10.20
C VAL A 181 5.57 -9.42 9.03
N GLY A 182 4.91 -10.45 8.48
CA GLY A 182 3.90 -10.31 7.44
C GLY A 182 2.73 -9.43 7.87
N GLU A 183 2.24 -9.57 9.10
CA GLU A 183 1.18 -8.72 9.67
C GLU A 183 1.63 -7.27 9.81
N LYS A 184 2.83 -7.03 10.37
CA LYS A 184 3.41 -5.68 10.46
C LYS A 184 3.63 -5.07 9.07
N PHE A 185 4.02 -5.89 8.09
CA PHE A 185 4.24 -5.43 6.72
C PHE A 185 2.92 -5.14 5.98
N LEU A 186 1.84 -5.88 6.26
CA LEU A 186 0.51 -5.51 5.77
C LEU A 186 0.11 -4.13 6.28
N ARG A 187 0.30 -3.89 7.59
CA ARG A 187 0.04 -2.59 8.23
C ARG A 187 0.86 -1.45 7.59
N VAL A 188 2.14 -1.69 7.29
CA VAL A 188 3.04 -0.79 6.53
C VAL A 188 2.42 -0.38 5.18
N ILE A 189 1.86 -1.34 4.43
CA ILE A 189 1.23 -1.04 3.14
C ILE A 189 -0.11 -0.30 3.35
N GLU A 190 -0.90 -0.68 4.35
CA GLU A 190 -2.15 0.00 4.69
C GLU A 190 -1.93 1.47 5.04
N ASP A 191 -0.85 1.80 5.76
CA ASP A 191 -0.46 3.19 6.05
C ASP A 191 -0.18 3.97 4.77
N ALA A 192 0.42 3.34 3.77
CA ALA A 192 0.71 3.95 2.48
C ALA A 192 -0.50 4.06 1.52
N GLY A 193 -1.66 3.47 1.87
CA GLY A 193 -2.89 3.60 1.09
C GLY A 193 -3.57 4.96 1.33
N VAL A 194 -3.88 5.71 0.26
CA VAL A 194 -4.53 7.03 0.38
C VAL A 194 -6.00 6.94 0.79
N TYR A 195 -6.68 5.87 0.38
CA TYR A 195 -8.02 5.50 0.85
C TYR A 195 -7.96 4.14 1.54
N LYS A 196 -8.22 4.13 2.85
CA LYS A 196 -8.14 2.92 3.69
C LYS A 196 -9.27 1.93 3.38
N GLN A 197 -9.08 0.67 3.78
CA GLN A 197 -10.11 -0.38 3.71
C GLN A 197 -11.16 -0.25 4.84
N THR A 198 -11.55 0.98 5.15
CA THR A 198 -12.65 1.32 6.07
C THR A 198 -13.84 1.88 5.28
N PRO A 199 -15.06 1.91 5.84
CA PRO A 199 -16.22 2.51 5.18
C PRO A 199 -15.96 3.95 4.70
N GLU A 200 -15.29 4.77 5.52
CA GLU A 200 -14.96 6.17 5.22
C GLU A 200 -13.93 6.27 4.10
N GLY A 201 -12.89 5.44 4.14
CA GLY A 201 -11.87 5.38 3.10
C GLY A 201 -12.47 4.95 1.76
N GLN A 202 -13.31 3.91 1.76
CA GLN A 202 -13.95 3.43 0.53
C GLN A 202 -14.95 4.44 -0.04
N ALA A 203 -15.69 5.16 0.81
CA ALA A 203 -16.55 6.27 0.39
C ALA A 203 -15.73 7.42 -0.21
N GLY A 204 -14.55 7.73 0.34
CA GLY A 204 -13.61 8.68 -0.25
C GLY A 204 -13.11 8.26 -1.62
N PHE A 205 -12.75 6.99 -1.77
CA PHE A 205 -12.32 6.47 -3.07
C PHE A 205 -13.47 6.56 -4.09
N ASP A 206 -14.69 6.23 -3.70
CA ASP A 206 -15.85 6.35 -4.58
C ASP A 206 -16.14 7.80 -5.01
N ARG A 207 -15.85 8.80 -4.17
CA ARG A 207 -15.94 10.22 -4.58
C ARG A 207 -14.96 10.55 -5.70
N PHE A 208 -13.71 10.11 -5.58
CA PHE A 208 -12.71 10.30 -6.64
C PHE A 208 -13.13 9.56 -7.92
N LEU A 209 -13.53 8.28 -7.82
CA LEU A 209 -13.96 7.50 -8.97
C LEU A 209 -15.17 8.12 -9.70
N SER A 210 -16.05 8.77 -8.95
CA SER A 210 -17.18 9.49 -9.53
C SER A 210 -16.76 10.70 -10.37
N THR A 211 -15.59 11.30 -10.15
CA THR A 211 -15.11 12.39 -11.02
C THR A 211 -14.71 11.84 -12.39
N LEU A 212 -14.07 10.68 -12.43
CA LEU A 212 -13.69 9.97 -13.66
C LEU A 212 -14.90 9.52 -14.49
N GLU A 213 -15.96 9.03 -13.85
CA GLU A 213 -17.17 8.57 -14.54
C GLU A 213 -18.03 9.72 -15.12
N ASN A 214 -17.81 10.96 -14.63
CA ASN A 214 -18.60 12.13 -15.01
C ASN A 214 -17.92 13.06 -16.03
N GLN A 215 -16.71 12.73 -16.48
CA GLN A 215 -16.04 13.44 -17.57
C GLN A 215 -16.87 13.34 -18.87
N LYS A 216 -16.79 14.39 -19.70
CA LYS A 216 -17.64 14.68 -20.87
C LYS A 216 -16.79 14.97 -22.08
#